data_AF-A0A433WL74-F1
#
_entry.id   AF-A0A433WL74-F1
#
_cell.length_a   1.000
_cell.length_b   1.000
_cell.length_c   1.000
_cell.angle_alpha   90.00
_cell.angle_beta   90.00
_cell.angle_gamma   90.00
#
_symmetry.space_group_name_H-M   'P 1'
#
loop_
_entity.id
_entity.type
_entity.pdbx_description
1 polymer ?
#
loop_
_entity_poly.entity_id
_entity_poly.type
_entity_poly.pdbx_seq_one_letter_code
_entity_poly.pdbx_strand_id
1 'polypeptide(L)'
;MKQLIVLVSLMIAGSTGSYAQTYKGPVSTNATYLATIKGISFTYSKGTITVKNNGAYNLAEIRIAITSETDKDLYGIALFEDGLNKGETLQQKVYFTHDETEVPLKDIDEKKLVITIDKAVRAK
;
A
#
# COMPACT_ATOMS: atom_id res chain seq x y z
N MET A 1 -29.54 -15.36 6.69
CA MET A 1 -29.10 -13.95 6.85
C MET A 1 -28.14 -13.65 5.72
N LYS A 2 -28.52 -12.72 4.84
CA LYS A 2 -27.91 -12.50 3.52
C LYS A 2 -26.48 -11.98 3.64
N GLN A 3 -25.53 -12.68 3.03
CA GLN A 3 -24.15 -12.22 2.84
C GLN A 3 -24.16 -11.02 1.89
N LEU A 4 -23.65 -9.88 2.34
CA LEU A 4 -23.46 -8.70 1.51
C LEU A 4 -21.97 -8.62 1.16
N ILE A 5 -21.58 -9.30 0.08
CA ILE A 5 -20.26 -9.14 -0.53
C ILE A 5 -20.30 -7.80 -1.28
N VAL A 6 -19.73 -6.75 -0.69
CA VAL A 6 -19.52 -5.46 -1.37
C VAL A 6 -18.27 -5.61 -2.23
N LEU A 7 -18.48 -5.94 -3.50
CA LEU A 7 -17.45 -5.87 -4.54
C LEU A 7 -17.30 -4.39 -4.95
N VAL A 8 -16.26 -3.72 -4.44
CA VAL A 8 -15.91 -2.37 -4.88
C VAL A 8 -15.11 -2.48 -6.18
N SER A 9 -15.80 -2.30 -7.31
CA SER A 9 -15.18 -2.20 -8.63
C SER A 9 -14.47 -0.84 -8.78
N LEU A 10 -13.14 -0.80 -8.66
CA LEU A 10 -12.35 0.34 -9.13
C LEU A 10 -12.21 0.22 -10.65
N MET A 11 -12.86 1.15 -11.38
CA MET A 11 -12.56 1.36 -12.80
C MET A 11 -11.24 2.12 -12.93
N ILE A 12 -10.25 1.49 -13.55
CA ILE A 12 -9.01 2.14 -13.99
C ILE A 12 -9.18 2.44 -15.48
N ALA A 13 -9.34 3.72 -15.82
CA ALA A 13 -9.15 4.21 -17.17
C ALA A 13 -7.65 4.44 -17.40
N GLY A 14 -7.06 3.76 -18.40
CA GLY A 14 -5.66 3.95 -18.78
C GLY A 14 -5.09 2.77 -19.55
N SER A 15 -5.41 2.67 -20.84
CA SER A 15 -4.84 1.67 -21.75
C SER A 15 -3.49 2.14 -22.31
N THR A 16 -2.38 1.73 -21.68
CA THR A 16 -1.07 1.51 -22.33
C THR A 16 -0.29 0.47 -21.52
N GLY A 17 -0.34 -0.80 -21.94
CA GLY A 17 0.60 -1.87 -21.51
C GLY A 17 0.90 -2.02 -20.01
N SER A 18 0.06 -1.48 -19.12
CA SER A 18 0.32 -1.44 -17.69
C SER A 18 -0.04 -2.79 -17.11
N TYR A 19 0.97 -3.52 -16.70
CA TYR A 19 0.79 -4.62 -15.76
C TYR A 19 0.11 -4.05 -14.51
N ALA A 20 -1.02 -4.65 -14.12
CA ALA A 20 -1.73 -4.25 -12.93
C ALA A 20 -1.03 -4.87 -11.72
N GLN A 21 -0.48 -4.03 -10.84
CA GLN A 21 0.10 -4.52 -9.59
C GLN A 21 -0.99 -5.16 -8.74
N THR A 22 -0.62 -6.22 -8.00
CA THR A 22 -1.57 -6.87 -7.10
C THR A 22 -1.71 -6.03 -5.83
N TYR A 23 -2.87 -5.43 -5.63
CA TYR A 23 -3.21 -4.72 -4.40
C TYR A 23 -4.04 -5.63 -3.50
N LYS A 24 -3.53 -5.91 -2.30
CA LYS A 24 -4.28 -6.68 -1.30
C LYS A 24 -4.99 -5.75 -0.33
N GLY A 25 -6.24 -6.08 -0.04
CA GLY A 25 -7.01 -5.44 1.02
C GLY A 25 -6.32 -5.59 2.38
N PRO A 26 -6.78 -4.83 3.38
CA PRO A 26 -6.25 -4.90 4.74
C PRO A 26 -6.36 -6.30 5.32
N VAL A 27 -5.29 -6.77 5.97
CA VAL A 27 -5.26 -8.08 6.65
C VAL A 27 -6.01 -8.04 7.99
N SER A 28 -6.06 -6.87 8.63
CA SER A 28 -6.72 -6.69 9.94
C SER A 28 -8.22 -6.46 9.82
N THR A 29 -8.99 -7.10 10.69
CA THR A 29 -10.45 -6.94 10.82
C THR A 29 -10.85 -5.92 11.90
N ASN A 30 -9.87 -5.27 12.55
CA ASN A 30 -10.15 -4.29 13.60
C ASN A 30 -10.93 -3.08 13.04
N ALA A 31 -12.10 -2.79 13.61
CA ALA A 31 -13.00 -1.75 13.10
C ALA A 31 -12.37 -0.35 13.09
N THR A 32 -11.59 -0.02 14.13
CA THR A 32 -10.89 1.27 14.22
C THR A 32 -9.84 1.39 13.13
N TYR A 33 -9.08 0.33 12.89
CA TYR A 33 -8.10 0.28 11.80
C TYR A 33 -8.78 0.44 10.44
N LEU A 34 -9.82 -0.36 10.15
CA LEU A 34 -10.57 -0.28 8.89
C LEU A 34 -11.15 1.11 8.65
N ALA A 35 -11.69 1.75 9.68
CA ALA A 35 -12.16 3.13 9.60
C ALA A 35 -11.04 4.14 9.36
N THR A 36 -9.84 3.88 9.88
CA THR A 36 -8.65 4.75 9.73
C THR A 36 -8.14 4.74 8.28
N ILE A 37 -8.05 3.56 7.67
CA ILE A 37 -7.53 3.40 6.30
C ILE A 37 -8.60 3.64 5.23
N LYS A 38 -9.87 3.77 5.62
CA LYS A 38 -10.96 4.03 4.67
C LYS A 38 -10.73 5.38 3.98
N GLY A 39 -10.65 5.36 2.65
CA GLY A 39 -10.39 6.54 1.83
C GLY A 39 -8.91 6.79 1.56
N ILE A 40 -8.01 5.99 2.13
CA ILE A 40 -6.60 5.98 1.74
C ILE A 40 -6.47 5.20 0.44
N SER A 41 -5.79 5.79 -0.54
CA SER A 41 -5.44 5.16 -1.82
C SER A 41 -3.94 5.23 -2.02
N PHE A 42 -3.36 4.22 -2.65
CA PHE A 42 -1.93 4.21 -2.95
C PHE A 42 -1.65 3.53 -4.29
N THR A 43 -0.57 3.94 -4.94
CA THR A 43 -0.06 3.36 -6.18
C THR A 43 1.44 3.10 -6.05
N TYR A 44 1.91 2.12 -6.81
CA TYR A 44 3.32 1.81 -6.94
C TYR A 44 3.80 2.07 -8.37
N SER A 45 4.99 2.66 -8.51
CA SER A 45 5.67 2.79 -9.79
C SER A 45 7.18 2.89 -9.56
N LYS A 46 7.94 1.99 -10.18
CA LYS A 46 9.42 2.04 -10.24
C LYS A 46 10.07 2.28 -8.88
N GLY A 47 9.75 1.43 -7.90
CA GLY A 47 10.28 1.53 -6.54
C GLY A 47 9.74 2.69 -5.70
N THR A 48 8.71 3.41 -6.15
CA THR A 48 8.11 4.53 -5.42
C THR A 48 6.64 4.27 -5.13
N ILE A 49 6.24 4.47 -3.88
CA ILE A 49 4.85 4.47 -3.46
C ILE A 49 4.34 5.90 -3.42
N THR A 50 3.20 6.15 -4.07
CA THR A 50 2.42 7.38 -3.88
C THR A 50 1.21 7.05 -3.02
N VAL A 51 1.04 7.73 -1.89
CA VAL A 51 -0.14 7.58 -1.02
C VAL A 51 -0.93 8.87 -1.03
N LYS A 52 -2.26 8.76 -1.13
CA LYS A 52 -3.19 9.87 -0.97
C LYS A 52 -4.19 9.56 0.13
N ASN A 53 -4.36 10.50 1.05
CA ASN A 53 -5.34 10.40 2.12
C ASN A 53 -6.63 11.14 1.75
N ASN A 54 -7.62 10.42 1.19
CA ASN A 54 -8.99 10.93 1.06
C ASN A 54 -9.89 10.47 2.24
N GLY A 55 -9.28 10.02 3.34
CA GLY A 55 -9.97 9.52 4.51
C GLY A 55 -10.48 10.62 5.42
N ALA A 56 -11.09 10.21 6.54
CA ALA A 56 -11.65 11.15 7.52
C ALA A 56 -10.62 11.69 8.52
N TYR A 57 -9.45 11.06 8.63
CA TYR A 57 -8.48 11.30 9.69
C TYR A 57 -7.12 11.73 9.12
N ASN A 58 -6.45 12.63 9.82
CA ASN A 58 -5.00 12.80 9.65
C ASN A 58 -4.30 11.56 10.20
N LEU A 59 -3.21 11.15 9.57
CA LEU A 59 -2.39 10.02 10.02
C LEU A 59 -1.10 10.56 10.62
N ALA A 60 -0.70 10.01 11.77
CA ALA A 60 0.64 10.21 12.33
C ALA A 60 1.65 9.31 11.63
N GLU A 61 1.21 8.13 11.19
CA GLU A 61 2.08 7.16 10.53
C GLU A 61 1.24 6.32 9.57
N ILE A 62 1.79 6.05 8.39
CA ILE A 62 1.31 4.99 7.51
C ILE A 62 2.48 4.19 6.96
N ARG A 63 2.32 2.87 6.93
CA ARG A 63 3.28 1.95 6.37
C ARG A 63 2.60 1.10 5.30
N ILE A 64 3.26 1.04 4.15
CA ILE A 64 2.86 0.21 3.01
C ILE A 64 3.89 -0.90 2.91
N ALA A 65 3.41 -2.13 3.07
CA ALA A 65 4.22 -3.34 2.94
C ALA A 65 4.10 -3.91 1.53
N ILE A 66 5.21 -4.46 1.05
CA ILE A 66 5.33 -5.09 -0.26
C ILE A 66 5.96 -6.47 -0.07
N THR A 67 5.36 -7.47 -0.70
CA THR A 67 5.86 -8.85 -0.76
C THR A 67 5.87 -9.31 -2.21
N SER A 68 6.50 -10.44 -2.54
CA SER A 68 6.43 -11.03 -3.89
C SER A 68 5.63 -12.34 -3.93
N GLU A 69 4.93 -12.58 -5.03
CA GLU A 69 4.24 -13.85 -5.29
C GLU A 69 5.22 -15.00 -5.59
N THR A 70 6.41 -14.67 -6.09
CA THR A 70 7.41 -15.64 -6.56
C THR A 70 8.65 -15.69 -5.69
N ASP A 71 8.92 -14.62 -4.95
CA ASP A 71 10.03 -14.51 -4.01
C ASP A 71 9.48 -14.34 -2.59
N LYS A 72 9.65 -15.38 -1.77
CA LYS A 72 9.06 -15.41 -0.42
C LYS A 72 9.88 -14.64 0.61
N ASP A 73 11.15 -14.40 0.30
CA ASP A 73 12.09 -13.75 1.21
C ASP A 73 12.16 -12.23 0.93
N LEU A 74 11.61 -11.79 -0.23
CA LEU A 74 11.46 -10.39 -0.57
C LEU A 74 10.41 -9.69 0.29
N TYR A 75 10.89 -8.72 1.07
CA TYR A 75 10.07 -7.77 1.80
C TYR A 75 10.43 -6.34 1.41
N GLY A 76 9.41 -5.50 1.20
CA GLY A 76 9.56 -4.09 0.89
C GLY A 76 8.72 -3.21 1.80
N ILE A 77 9.24 -2.04 2.14
CA ILE A 77 8.55 -1.07 3.01
C ILE A 77 8.64 0.33 2.41
N ALA A 78 7.50 1.02 2.37
CA ALA A 78 7.45 2.48 2.30
C ALA A 78 6.82 3.02 3.58
N LEU A 79 7.60 3.81 4.32
CA LEU A 79 7.23 4.34 5.63
C LEU A 79 7.08 5.87 5.58
N PHE A 80 5.96 6.37 6.09
CA PHE A 80 5.61 7.79 6.15
C PHE A 80 5.46 8.20 7.63
N GLU A 81 6.57 8.50 8.29
CA GLU A 81 6.63 8.80 9.73
C GLU A 81 6.29 10.26 10.07
N ASP A 82 6.43 11.18 9.11
CA ASP A 82 6.05 12.59 9.28
C ASP A 82 4.53 12.80 9.27
N GLY A 83 3.77 11.71 9.09
CA GLY A 83 2.33 11.71 8.97
C GLY A 83 1.82 11.98 7.56
N LEU A 84 0.50 11.97 7.43
CA LEU A 84 -0.21 12.23 6.18
C LEU A 84 -1.56 12.88 6.50
N ASN A 85 -1.66 14.17 6.23
CA ASN A 85 -2.86 14.95 6.49
C ASN A 85 -4.00 14.56 5.54
N LYS A 86 -5.24 14.80 5.97
CA LYS A 86 -6.40 14.65 5.11
C LYS A 86 -6.29 15.55 3.88
N GLY A 87 -6.52 14.97 2.70
CA GLY A 87 -6.39 15.61 1.40
C GLY A 87 -4.98 15.59 0.83
N GLU A 88 -3.99 15.19 1.62
CA GLU A 88 -2.58 15.21 1.22
C GLU A 88 -2.23 14.01 0.34
N THR A 89 -1.22 14.22 -0.51
CA THR A 89 -0.58 13.18 -1.31
C THR A 89 0.92 13.24 -1.08
N LEU A 90 1.52 12.12 -0.68
CA LEU A 90 2.96 12.00 -0.45
C LEU A 90 3.54 10.86 -1.29
N GLN A 91 4.84 10.92 -1.52
CA GLN A 91 5.60 9.88 -2.18
C GLN A 91 6.75 9.43 -1.30
N GLN A 92 7.05 8.13 -1.32
CA GLN A 92 8.18 7.56 -0.61
C GLN A 92 8.80 6.43 -1.43
N LYS A 93 10.14 6.33 -1.40
CA LYS A 93 10.85 5.20 -2.00
C LYS A 93 10.64 3.96 -1.16
N VAL A 94 10.50 2.83 -1.83
CA VAL A 94 10.44 1.53 -1.17
C VAL A 94 11.85 1.07 -0.87
N TYR A 95 12.07 0.66 0.38
CA TYR A 95 13.24 -0.08 0.78
C TYR A 95 12.96 -1.57 0.73
N PHE A 96 13.74 -2.33 -0.04
CA PHE A 96 13.55 -3.77 -0.24
C PHE A 96 14.68 -4.56 0.41
N THR A 97 14.34 -5.70 1.01
CA THR A 97 15.29 -6.57 1.74
C THR A 97 15.00 -8.05 1.56
N HIS A 98 16.05 -8.88 1.63
CA HIS A 98 16.04 -10.31 1.95
C HIS A 98 16.76 -10.52 3.29
N ASP A 99 16.08 -11.04 4.31
CA ASP A 99 16.68 -11.33 5.62
C ASP A 99 17.62 -10.20 6.11
N GLU A 100 17.09 -8.97 6.12
CA GLU A 100 17.79 -7.72 6.52
C GLU A 100 18.82 -7.16 5.51
N THR A 101 19.13 -7.87 4.44
CA THR A 101 20.03 -7.40 3.38
C THR A 101 19.28 -6.63 2.32
N GLU A 102 19.71 -5.41 2.01
CA GLU A 102 19.10 -4.59 0.96
C GLU A 102 19.15 -5.27 -0.42
N VAL A 103 18.03 -5.25 -1.14
CA VAL A 103 17.90 -5.75 -2.51
C VAL A 103 17.72 -4.57 -3.46
N PRO A 104 18.64 -4.36 -4.42
CA PRO A 104 18.49 -3.31 -5.42
C PRO A 104 17.24 -3.51 -6.28
N LEU A 105 16.54 -2.42 -6.61
CA LEU A 105 15.32 -2.45 -7.43
C LEU A 105 15.47 -3.21 -8.76
N LYS A 106 16.66 -3.13 -9.38
CA LYS A 106 16.96 -3.80 -10.66
C LYS A 106 16.90 -5.33 -10.58
N ASP A 107 17.03 -5.89 -9.38
CA ASP A 107 17.07 -7.33 -9.12
C ASP A 107 15.68 -7.85 -8.69
N ILE A 108 14.66 -6.98 -8.69
CA ILE A 108 13.29 -7.27 -8.25
C ILE A 108 12.38 -7.43 -9.47
N ASP A 109 11.63 -8.53 -9.54
CA ASP A 109 10.51 -8.65 -10.48
C ASP A 109 9.34 -7.80 -9.98
N GLU A 110 9.33 -6.53 -10.37
CA GLU A 110 8.29 -5.58 -9.98
C GLU A 110 6.88 -6.07 -10.35
N LYS A 111 6.72 -6.95 -11.36
CA LYS A 111 5.40 -7.45 -11.80
C LYS A 111 4.79 -8.46 -10.84
N LYS A 112 5.59 -9.03 -9.94
CA LYS A 112 5.16 -10.03 -8.95
C LYS A 112 4.92 -9.43 -7.57
N LEU A 113 5.01 -8.12 -7.45
CA LEU A 113 4.80 -7.42 -6.19
C LEU A 113 3.34 -7.40 -5.80
N VAL A 114 3.13 -7.64 -4.51
CA VAL A 114 1.86 -7.58 -3.82
C VAL A 114 1.96 -6.50 -2.77
N ILE A 115 1.08 -5.50 -2.83
CA ILE A 115 1.19 -4.28 -2.01
C ILE A 115 -0.01 -4.20 -1.07
N THR A 116 0.22 -3.86 0.20
CA THR A 116 -0.83 -3.73 1.21
C THR A 116 -0.53 -2.64 2.24
N ILE A 117 -1.56 -2.08 2.86
CA ILE A 117 -1.39 -1.25 4.07
C ILE A 117 -1.30 -2.21 5.26
N ASP A 118 -0.18 -2.19 5.96
CA ASP A 118 0.04 -3.05 7.12
C ASP A 118 -0.07 -2.29 8.45
N LYS A 119 0.19 -0.98 8.46
CA LYS A 119 0.04 -0.11 9.63
C LYS A 119 -0.49 1.26 9.23
N ALA A 120 -1.42 1.78 10.03
CA ALA A 120 -1.89 3.16 9.94
C ALA A 120 -2.30 3.63 11.34
N VAL A 121 -1.80 4.79 11.74
CA VAL A 121 -2.03 5.38 13.07
C VAL A 121 -2.61 6.77 12.87
N ARG A 122 -3.72 7.08 13.56
CA ARG A 122 -4.32 8.42 13.53
C ARG A 122 -3.40 9.41 14.23
N ALA A 123 -3.30 10.62 13.67
CA ALA A 123 -2.76 11.75 14.41
C ALA A 123 -3.69 12.08 15.60
N LYS A 124 -3.10 12.59 16.69
CA LYS A 124 -3.84 13.03 17.87
C LYS A 124 -4.49 14.39 17.64
#